data_AF-A0A0E3UXW2-F1
#
_entry.id   AF-A0A0E3UXW2-F1
#
_cell.length_a   1.000
_cell.length_b   1.000
_cell.length_c   1.000
_cell.angle_alpha   90.00
_cell.angle_beta   90.00
_cell.angle_gamma   90.00
#
_symmetry.space_group_name_H-M   'P 1'
#
loop_
_entity.id
_entity.type
_entity.pdbx_description
1 polymer ?
#
loop_
_entity_poly.entity_id
_entity_poly.type
_entity_poly.pdbx_seq_one_letter_code
_entity_poly.pdbx_strand_id
1 'polypeptide(L)'
;MHKLLILLLLCFYYSAAMAQQPQQPAGSFSRDTVRLGELVQYTLVHRHPDSMEVVLPSAKFNFAPFELVQNNYFPTKTKDGLSTDSAVYTLRTFETDAVQQLSLPVYILRDQDTLHLYAPTRAVHLQQMVQSVQEPLIVRADTTLLPVEERFNWPVMLLWLVTVVAFVGLIWLVFGQSIRRRYKLYRLRKDHIYYTSRFNSHKDRFQKSGVQSSLEKAVSLWKNYLTKLERSAINSFTTKEIVEFYNDDEEVNTALRICDKAIYGNLQTESEGEANLALSMLRRFSRERYQLHREQIKNARTK
;
A
#
# COMPACT_ATOMS: atom_id res chain seq x y z
N MET A 1 49.87 83.58 -17.49
CA MET A 1 49.47 83.03 -16.18
C MET A 1 48.22 82.15 -16.26
N HIS A 2 47.20 82.48 -17.05
CA HIS A 2 45.97 81.66 -17.21
C HIS A 2 46.20 80.21 -17.72
N LYS A 3 47.13 80.01 -18.67
CA LYS A 3 47.43 78.66 -19.22
C LYS A 3 48.12 77.71 -18.22
N LEU A 4 48.89 78.26 -17.27
CA LEU A 4 49.55 77.47 -16.21
C LEU A 4 48.55 77.02 -15.13
N LEU A 5 47.57 77.88 -14.82
CA LEU A 5 46.49 77.58 -13.87
C LEU A 5 45.58 76.46 -14.40
N ILE A 6 45.26 76.47 -15.69
CA ILE A 6 44.45 75.44 -16.35
C ILE A 6 45.18 74.09 -16.35
N LEU A 7 46.50 74.07 -16.60
CA LEU A 7 47.30 72.84 -16.56
C LEU A 7 47.36 72.22 -15.15
N LEU A 8 47.51 73.05 -14.11
CA LEU A 8 47.47 72.62 -12.71
C LEU A 8 46.10 72.08 -12.29
N LEU A 9 45.01 72.71 -12.73
CA LEU A 9 43.65 72.22 -12.51
C LEU A 9 43.38 70.89 -13.21
N LEU A 10 43.92 70.69 -14.41
CA LEU A 10 43.77 69.44 -15.17
C LEU A 10 44.57 68.29 -14.54
N CYS A 11 45.79 68.55 -14.04
CA CYS A 11 46.55 67.57 -13.26
C CYS A 11 45.86 67.22 -11.93
N PHE A 12 45.22 68.17 -11.25
CA PHE A 12 44.50 67.88 -10.01
C PHE A 12 43.21 67.07 -10.27
N TYR A 13 42.53 67.30 -11.39
CA TYR A 13 41.38 66.51 -11.83
C TYR A 13 41.76 65.06 -12.18
N TYR A 14 42.91 64.86 -12.85
CA TYR A 14 43.40 63.50 -13.16
C TYR A 14 43.75 62.70 -11.90
N SER A 15 44.32 63.35 -10.87
CA SER A 15 44.64 62.70 -9.59
C SER A 15 43.40 62.28 -8.80
N ALA A 16 42.30 63.06 -8.88
CA ALA A 16 41.04 62.73 -8.21
C ALA A 16 40.30 61.56 -8.86
N ALA A 17 40.43 61.39 -10.19
CA ALA A 17 39.79 60.29 -10.92
C ALA A 17 40.42 58.91 -10.65
N MET A 18 41.71 58.85 -10.29
CA MET A 18 42.42 57.61 -9.95
C MET A 18 42.06 57.04 -8.56
N ALA A 19 41.34 57.80 -7.72
CA ALA A 19 40.99 57.38 -6.35
C ALA A 19 39.70 56.54 -6.23
N GLN A 20 39.03 56.21 -7.34
CA GLN A 20 37.72 55.52 -7.35
C GLN A 20 37.75 54.13 -8.00
N GLN A 21 38.84 53.38 -7.85
CA GLN A 21 38.82 51.96 -8.25
C GLN A 21 38.08 51.13 -7.19
N PRO A 22 37.07 50.32 -7.57
CA PRO A 22 36.36 49.48 -6.63
C PRO A 22 37.31 48.45 -6.03
N GLN A 23 37.22 48.26 -4.70
CA GLN A 23 38.07 47.33 -3.98
C GLN A 23 37.90 45.91 -4.52
N GLN A 24 39.00 45.25 -4.91
CA GLN A 24 38.90 43.88 -5.42
C GLN A 24 38.41 42.91 -4.33
N PRO A 25 37.56 41.93 -4.69
CA PRO A 25 37.17 40.88 -3.75
C PRO A 25 38.36 39.98 -3.40
N ALA A 26 38.36 39.47 -2.18
CA ALA A 26 39.38 38.57 -1.66
C ALA A 26 38.90 37.13 -1.74
N GLY A 27 39.72 36.28 -2.35
CA GLY A 27 39.50 34.83 -2.44
C GLY A 27 40.65 34.04 -1.80
N SER A 28 40.34 32.93 -1.14
CA SER A 28 41.34 32.05 -0.52
C SER A 28 40.83 30.62 -0.32
N PHE A 29 41.68 29.62 -0.57
CA PHE A 29 41.43 28.25 -0.14
C PHE A 29 41.73 28.07 1.35
N SER A 30 41.05 27.11 1.99
CA SER A 30 41.29 26.74 3.40
C SER A 30 42.61 25.98 3.61
N ARG A 31 43.24 25.51 2.53
CA ARG A 31 44.49 24.74 2.51
C ARG A 31 45.17 24.87 1.16
N ASP A 32 46.48 24.63 1.15
CA ASP A 32 47.32 24.74 -0.05
C ASP A 32 47.45 23.42 -0.82
N THR A 33 47.00 22.30 -0.24
CA THR A 33 47.07 20.96 -0.85
C THR A 33 45.76 20.20 -0.72
N VAL A 34 45.42 19.38 -1.71
CA VAL A 34 44.19 18.57 -1.76
C VAL A 34 44.45 17.23 -2.46
N ARG A 35 43.79 16.16 -2.02
CA ARG A 35 43.80 14.88 -2.76
C ARG A 35 42.68 14.84 -3.79
N LEU A 36 42.81 13.93 -4.77
CA LEU A 36 41.78 13.74 -5.80
C LEU A 36 40.42 13.41 -5.14
N GLY A 37 39.38 14.17 -5.48
CA GLY A 37 38.03 14.03 -4.93
C GLY A 37 37.83 14.56 -3.50
N GLU A 38 38.87 15.09 -2.85
CA GLU A 38 38.80 15.57 -1.47
C GLU A 38 38.16 16.98 -1.37
N LEU A 39 37.34 17.21 -0.34
CA LEU A 39 36.59 18.47 -0.16
C LEU A 39 37.47 19.60 0.37
N VAL A 40 37.66 20.67 -0.42
CA VAL A 40 38.35 21.90 -0.02
C VAL A 40 37.38 23.08 0.03
N GLN A 41 37.57 24.01 0.97
CA GLN A 41 36.75 25.21 1.06
C GLN A 41 37.46 26.38 0.39
N TYR A 42 36.70 27.16 -0.38
CA TYR A 42 37.12 28.45 -0.93
C TYR A 42 36.25 29.55 -0.34
N THR A 43 36.87 30.51 0.34
CA THR A 43 36.20 31.66 0.93
C THR A 43 36.30 32.85 -0.03
N LEU A 44 35.17 33.46 -0.34
CA LEU A 44 35.06 34.69 -1.11
C LEU A 44 34.51 35.80 -0.21
N VAL A 45 35.21 36.93 -0.13
CA VAL A 45 34.81 38.10 0.68
C VAL A 45 34.92 39.35 -0.17
N HIS A 46 33.90 40.19 -0.15
CA HIS A 46 33.93 41.51 -0.77
C HIS A 46 33.55 42.58 0.24
N ARG A 47 34.31 43.67 0.26
CA ARG A 47 34.03 44.86 1.06
C ARG A 47 33.69 46.00 0.12
N HIS A 48 32.56 46.65 0.35
CA HIS A 48 32.03 47.69 -0.51
C HIS A 48 31.29 48.74 0.32
N PRO A 49 31.09 49.96 -0.22
CA PRO A 49 30.16 50.92 0.38
C PRO A 49 28.77 50.31 0.55
N ASP A 50 28.10 50.66 1.64
CA ASP A 50 26.74 50.20 1.96
C ASP A 50 25.67 50.66 0.95
N SER A 51 26.00 51.62 0.09
CA SER A 51 25.19 52.07 -1.04
C SER A 51 25.25 51.15 -2.26
N MET A 52 26.15 50.16 -2.30
CA MET A 52 26.27 49.23 -3.42
C MET A 52 25.55 47.91 -3.13
N GLU A 53 24.76 47.44 -4.10
CA GLU A 53 24.15 46.11 -4.06
C GLU A 53 25.07 45.08 -4.72
N VAL A 54 25.37 44.01 -3.98
CA VAL A 54 26.37 43.02 -4.37
C VAL A 54 25.76 41.62 -4.36
N VAL A 55 26.08 40.84 -5.39
CA VAL A 55 25.66 39.45 -5.54
C VAL A 55 26.89 38.56 -5.67
N LEU A 56 26.88 37.45 -4.93
CA LEU A 56 27.92 36.43 -4.97
C LEU A 56 27.53 35.29 -5.94
N PRO A 57 28.50 34.55 -6.52
CA PRO A 57 28.24 33.45 -7.45
C PRO A 57 27.29 32.41 -6.89
N SER A 58 26.20 32.15 -7.62
CA SER A 58 25.25 31.09 -7.31
C SER A 58 25.81 29.70 -7.61
N ALA A 59 25.06 28.66 -7.23
CA ALA A 59 25.41 27.27 -7.53
C ALA A 59 25.46 26.95 -9.04
N LYS A 60 24.91 27.82 -9.90
CA LYS A 60 24.94 27.68 -11.36
C LYS A 60 26.23 28.19 -11.99
N PHE A 61 27.11 28.83 -11.22
CA PHE A 61 28.39 29.31 -11.73
C PHE A 61 29.30 28.14 -12.13
N ASN A 62 30.18 28.34 -13.10
CA ASN A 62 31.16 27.35 -13.50
C ASN A 62 32.40 27.41 -12.61
N PHE A 63 32.55 26.45 -11.70
CA PHE A 63 33.67 26.37 -10.77
C PHE A 63 34.88 25.58 -11.33
N ALA A 64 34.87 25.17 -12.61
CA ALA A 64 35.94 24.40 -13.23
C ALA A 64 37.32 25.02 -12.96
N PRO A 65 38.33 24.21 -12.59
CA PRO A 65 38.39 22.73 -12.60
C PRO A 65 37.77 22.03 -11.38
N PHE A 66 36.99 22.75 -10.57
CA PHE A 66 36.28 22.20 -9.41
C PHE A 66 34.80 21.94 -9.69
N GLU A 67 34.25 20.97 -8.96
CA GLU A 67 32.83 20.75 -8.78
C GLU A 67 32.37 21.38 -7.46
N LEU A 68 31.27 22.13 -7.51
CA LEU A 68 30.62 22.64 -6.30
C LEU A 68 29.87 21.50 -5.59
N VAL A 69 30.17 21.32 -4.31
CA VAL A 69 29.45 20.39 -3.41
C VAL A 69 28.42 21.14 -2.57
N GLN A 70 28.80 22.30 -2.03
CA GLN A 70 27.93 23.13 -1.18
C GLN A 70 28.38 24.58 -1.21
N ASN A 71 27.44 25.53 -1.11
CA ASN A 71 27.71 26.95 -0.87
C ASN A 71 26.98 27.44 0.39
N ASN A 72 27.69 28.21 1.21
CA ASN A 72 27.14 28.82 2.41
C ASN A 72 27.33 30.34 2.33
N TYR A 73 26.24 31.09 2.28
CA TYR A 73 26.27 32.57 2.31
C TYR A 73 26.14 33.06 3.75
N PHE A 74 26.88 34.11 4.08
CA PHE A 74 26.82 34.74 5.39
C PHE A 74 26.09 36.07 5.29
N PRO A 75 25.27 36.45 6.29
CA PRO A 75 24.59 37.74 6.29
C PRO A 75 25.57 38.91 6.18
N THR A 76 25.19 39.92 5.41
CA THR A 76 25.95 41.17 5.24
C THR A 76 26.21 41.82 6.59
N LYS A 77 27.47 42.20 6.83
CA LYS A 77 27.86 42.97 8.01
C LYS A 77 28.26 44.38 7.60
N THR A 78 27.51 45.38 8.06
CA THR A 78 27.80 46.79 7.81
C THR A 78 28.37 47.46 9.06
N LYS A 79 29.51 48.13 8.91
CA LYS A 79 30.13 48.93 9.96
C LYS A 79 30.74 50.20 9.35
N ASP A 80 30.43 51.35 9.94
CA ASP A 80 30.98 52.65 9.53
C ASP A 80 30.83 52.96 8.02
N GLY A 81 29.67 52.60 7.44
CA GLY A 81 29.37 52.81 6.01
C GLY A 81 29.98 51.78 5.05
N LEU A 82 30.64 50.74 5.57
CA LEU A 82 31.25 49.66 4.78
C LEU A 82 30.54 48.33 5.06
N SER A 83 29.96 47.75 4.00
CA SER A 83 29.34 46.43 4.01
C SER A 83 30.36 45.35 3.63
N THR A 84 30.24 44.19 4.28
CA THR A 84 31.03 43.00 3.98
C THR A 84 30.10 41.84 3.67
N ASP A 85 30.18 41.35 2.45
CA ASP A 85 29.52 40.13 1.99
C ASP A 85 30.52 39.00 1.85
N SER A 86 30.10 37.79 2.25
CA SER A 86 30.97 36.61 2.17
C SER A 86 30.22 35.32 1.92
N ALA A 87 30.88 34.42 1.22
CA ALA A 87 30.42 33.06 0.98
C ALA A 87 31.58 32.07 1.11
N VAL A 88 31.25 30.85 1.53
CA VAL A 88 32.16 29.71 1.55
C VAL A 88 31.64 28.65 0.58
N TYR A 89 32.47 28.29 -0.38
CA TYR A 89 32.20 27.26 -1.37
C TYR A 89 32.99 26.00 -1.00
N THR A 90 32.29 24.90 -0.72
CA THR A 90 32.89 23.57 -0.58
C THR A 90 32.99 22.95 -1.97
N LEU A 91 34.23 22.68 -2.38
CA LEU A 91 34.60 22.26 -3.72
C LEU A 91 35.35 20.93 -3.67
N ARG A 92 35.35 20.20 -4.78
CA ARG A 92 36.23 19.05 -5.03
C ARG A 92 36.72 19.06 -6.46
N THR A 93 37.82 18.38 -6.77
CA THR A 93 38.34 18.27 -8.14
C THR A 93 38.75 16.83 -8.42
N PHE A 94 38.53 16.41 -9.66
CA PHE A 94 38.99 15.14 -10.22
C PHE A 94 40.03 15.34 -11.32
N GLU A 95 40.47 16.58 -11.53
CA GLU A 95 41.56 16.88 -12.45
C GLU A 95 42.88 16.38 -11.87
N THR A 96 43.72 15.80 -12.73
CA THR A 96 45.00 15.20 -12.34
C THR A 96 46.18 16.16 -12.45
N ASP A 97 45.96 17.40 -12.92
CA ASP A 97 47.01 18.41 -12.98
C ASP A 97 47.54 18.74 -11.58
N ALA A 98 48.85 18.97 -11.49
CA ALA A 98 49.54 19.21 -10.22
C ALA A 98 49.07 20.49 -9.50
N VAL A 99 48.52 21.45 -10.24
CA VAL A 99 48.07 22.75 -9.72
C VAL A 99 46.69 23.04 -10.27
N GLN A 100 45.75 23.30 -9.35
CA GLN A 100 44.38 23.67 -9.67
C GLN A 100 44.14 25.13 -9.30
N GLN A 101 43.57 25.92 -10.20
CA GLN A 101 43.39 27.35 -10.03
C GLN A 101 41.92 27.75 -10.05
N LEU A 102 41.55 28.74 -9.24
CA LEU A 102 40.20 29.29 -9.21
C LEU A 102 40.23 30.81 -9.00
N SER A 103 39.38 31.51 -9.74
CA SER A 103 39.04 32.92 -9.55
C SER A 103 37.53 33.07 -9.64
N LEU A 104 36.92 33.56 -8.57
CA LEU A 104 35.47 33.77 -8.51
C LEU A 104 35.12 35.25 -8.68
N PRO A 105 34.08 35.58 -9.47
CA PRO A 105 33.60 36.95 -9.58
C PRO A 105 32.70 37.34 -8.40
N VAL A 106 32.53 38.65 -8.25
CA VAL A 106 31.48 39.30 -7.47
C VAL A 106 30.77 40.25 -8.43
N TYR A 107 29.44 40.27 -8.38
CA TYR A 107 28.61 41.05 -9.28
C TYR A 107 28.08 42.27 -8.53
N ILE A 108 28.41 43.48 -9.00
CA ILE A 108 27.87 44.73 -8.45
C ILE A 108 26.71 45.15 -9.34
N LEU A 109 25.52 45.21 -8.75
CA LEU A 109 24.31 45.63 -9.45
C LEU A 109 24.25 47.16 -9.49
N ARG A 110 23.98 47.69 -10.68
CA ARG A 110 23.63 49.09 -10.94
C ARG A 110 22.32 49.09 -11.71
N ASP A 111 21.58 50.19 -11.68
CA ASP A 111 20.20 50.28 -12.18
C ASP A 111 19.94 49.57 -13.52
N GLN A 112 20.86 49.69 -14.50
CA GLN A 112 20.73 49.07 -15.83
C GLN A 112 21.94 48.21 -16.23
N ASP A 113 22.93 48.01 -15.35
CA ASP A 113 24.19 47.36 -15.69
C ASP A 113 24.73 46.53 -14.52
N THR A 114 25.50 45.49 -14.82
CA THR A 114 26.15 44.64 -13.80
C THR A 114 27.65 44.64 -14.03
N LEU A 115 28.41 45.09 -13.03
CA LEU A 115 29.86 45.05 -13.07
C LEU A 115 30.39 43.74 -12.47
N HIS A 116 31.27 43.06 -13.20
CA HIS A 116 31.89 41.80 -12.77
C HIS A 116 33.29 42.09 -12.23
N LEU A 117 33.51 41.86 -10.94
CA LEU A 117 34.83 42.01 -10.30
C LEU A 117 35.36 40.64 -9.88
N TYR A 118 36.47 40.22 -10.47
CA TYR A 118 37.10 38.94 -10.16
C TYR A 118 38.04 39.03 -8.97
N ALA A 119 37.97 38.03 -8.09
CA ALA A 119 38.97 37.85 -7.05
C ALA A 119 40.30 37.43 -7.68
N PRO A 120 41.45 37.76 -7.07
CA PRO A 120 42.73 37.26 -7.52
C PRO A 120 42.72 35.74 -7.62
N THR A 121 43.30 35.20 -8.70
CA THR A 121 43.41 33.76 -8.92
C THR A 121 44.18 33.11 -7.79
N ARG A 122 43.59 32.10 -7.15
CA ARG A 122 44.24 31.28 -6.14
C ARG A 122 44.46 29.88 -6.66
N ALA A 123 45.54 29.26 -6.19
CA ALA A 123 45.91 27.91 -6.54
C ALA A 123 45.85 26.99 -5.31
N VAL A 124 45.56 25.72 -5.55
CA VAL A 124 45.74 24.61 -4.61
C VAL A 124 46.48 23.49 -5.34
N HIS A 125 47.39 22.83 -4.65
CA HIS A 125 48.23 21.79 -5.21
C HIS A 125 47.61 20.40 -5.03
N LEU A 126 47.59 19.60 -6.08
CA LEU A 126 47.13 18.22 -5.98
C LEU A 126 48.22 17.37 -5.31
N GLN A 127 47.88 16.72 -4.20
CA GLN A 127 48.77 15.77 -3.55
C GLN A 127 48.80 14.47 -4.36
N GLN A 128 49.87 14.25 -5.12
CA GLN A 128 50.07 13.01 -5.86
C GLN A 128 50.22 11.82 -4.90
N MET A 129 49.27 10.89 -4.94
CA MET A 129 49.30 9.69 -4.10
C MET A 129 50.13 8.54 -4.72
N VAL A 130 50.42 8.62 -6.02
CA VAL A 130 51.20 7.62 -6.75
C VAL A 130 52.65 8.10 -6.85
N GLN A 131 53.54 7.54 -6.01
CA GLN A 131 54.93 8.00 -5.91
C GLN A 131 55.84 7.54 -7.05
N SER A 132 55.57 6.37 -7.62
CA SER A 132 56.30 5.86 -8.78
C SER A 132 55.39 4.97 -9.61
N VAL A 133 55.40 5.18 -10.92
CA VAL A 133 54.76 4.28 -11.88
C VAL A 133 55.87 3.41 -12.42
N GLN A 134 55.87 2.12 -12.08
CA GLN A 134 56.81 1.17 -12.69
C GLN A 134 56.30 0.83 -14.09
N GLU A 135 57.00 1.30 -15.11
CA GLU A 135 56.74 0.93 -16.49
C GLU A 135 57.45 -0.41 -16.81
N PRO A 136 56.80 -1.32 -17.56
CA PRO A 136 55.55 -1.15 -18.31
C PRO A 136 54.27 -1.36 -17.47
N LEU A 137 53.22 -0.59 -17.77
CA LEU A 137 51.89 -0.82 -17.20
C LEU A 137 51.30 -2.12 -17.80
N ILE A 138 51.46 -3.23 -17.07
CA ILE A 138 50.81 -4.50 -17.43
C ILE A 138 49.36 -4.43 -16.96
N VAL A 139 48.43 -4.34 -17.92
CA VAL A 139 46.99 -4.41 -17.64
C VAL A 139 46.66 -5.77 -17.02
N ARG A 140 46.16 -5.77 -15.79
CA ARG A 140 45.59 -6.98 -15.16
C ARG A 140 44.10 -7.03 -15.49
N ALA A 141 43.71 -7.98 -16.33
CA ALA A 141 42.29 -8.27 -16.56
C ALA A 141 41.75 -9.07 -15.38
N ASP A 142 40.79 -8.51 -14.65
CA ASP A 142 39.97 -9.26 -13.71
C ASP A 142 38.80 -9.87 -14.49
N THR A 143 38.89 -11.18 -14.77
CA THR A 143 37.85 -11.93 -15.50
C THR A 143 36.95 -12.72 -14.57
N THR A 144 36.93 -12.41 -13.27
CA THR A 144 36.04 -13.08 -12.33
C THR A 144 34.59 -12.71 -12.64
N LEU A 145 33.77 -13.73 -12.93
CA LEU A 145 32.34 -13.52 -13.14
C LEU A 145 31.72 -13.14 -11.80
N LEU A 146 31.21 -11.90 -11.71
CA LEU A 146 30.39 -11.49 -10.58
C LEU A 146 29.06 -12.27 -10.60
N PRO A 147 28.56 -12.75 -9.45
CA PRO A 147 27.23 -13.33 -9.38
C PRO A 147 26.22 -12.25 -9.77
N VAL A 148 25.47 -12.49 -10.84
CA VAL A 148 24.37 -11.63 -11.28
C VAL A 148 23.10 -12.17 -10.64
N GLU A 149 22.28 -11.28 -10.07
CA GLU A 149 20.97 -11.64 -9.55
C GLU A 149 20.13 -12.29 -10.66
N GLU A 150 19.70 -13.53 -10.43
CA GLU A 150 18.84 -14.23 -11.36
C GLU A 150 17.50 -13.50 -11.50
N ARG A 151 17.15 -13.13 -12.73
CA ARG A 151 15.86 -12.50 -13.01
C ARG A 151 14.76 -13.55 -12.95
N PHE A 152 13.69 -13.23 -12.23
CA PHE A 152 12.53 -14.10 -12.13
C PHE A 152 11.90 -14.39 -13.51
N ASN A 153 11.71 -15.67 -13.84
CA ASN A 153 11.15 -16.10 -15.13
C ASN A 153 9.61 -16.04 -15.12
N TRP A 154 9.08 -14.83 -15.35
CA TRP A 154 7.64 -14.58 -15.46
C TRP A 154 6.90 -15.46 -16.48
N PRO A 155 7.44 -15.73 -17.68
CA PRO A 155 6.81 -16.65 -18.64
C PRO A 155 6.56 -18.05 -18.07
N VAL A 156 7.55 -18.63 -17.36
CA VAL A 156 7.40 -19.96 -16.75
C VAL A 156 6.37 -19.93 -15.61
N MET A 157 6.36 -18.87 -14.79
CA MET A 157 5.36 -18.72 -13.73
C MET A 157 3.94 -18.68 -14.31
N LEU A 158 3.74 -17.94 -15.40
CA LEU A 158 2.43 -17.81 -16.05
C LEU A 158 1.97 -19.15 -16.64
N LEU A 159 2.88 -19.92 -17.23
CA LEU A 159 2.57 -21.27 -17.74
C LEU A 159 2.07 -22.20 -16.62
N TRP A 160 2.73 -22.20 -15.46
CA TRP A 160 2.27 -22.94 -14.29
C TRP A 160 0.91 -22.49 -13.81
N LEU A 161 0.67 -21.17 -13.73
CA LEU A 161 -0.62 -20.62 -13.31
C LEU A 161 -1.76 -21.09 -14.21
N VAL A 162 -1.59 -20.99 -15.53
CA VAL A 162 -2.59 -21.44 -16.51
C VAL A 162 -2.85 -22.94 -16.38
N THR A 163 -1.79 -23.73 -16.18
CA THR A 163 -1.90 -25.18 -16.02
C THR A 163 -2.73 -25.55 -14.78
N VAL A 164 -2.49 -24.88 -13.65
CA VAL A 164 -3.25 -25.11 -12.40
C VAL A 164 -4.71 -24.71 -12.58
N VAL A 165 -4.99 -23.56 -13.20
CA VAL A 165 -6.37 -23.11 -13.44
C VAL A 165 -7.11 -24.08 -14.35
N ALA A 166 -6.47 -24.54 -15.43
CA ALA A 166 -7.05 -25.54 -16.33
C ALA A 166 -7.33 -26.87 -15.62
N PHE A 167 -6.41 -27.32 -14.77
CA PHE A 167 -6.56 -28.54 -13.99
C PHE A 167 -7.72 -28.45 -12.98
N VAL A 168 -7.83 -27.35 -12.24
CA VAL A 168 -8.97 -27.10 -11.32
C VAL A 168 -10.29 -27.03 -12.10
N GLY A 169 -10.30 -26.35 -13.26
CA GLY A 169 -11.45 -26.30 -14.15
C GLY A 169 -11.90 -27.69 -14.61
N LEU A 170 -10.96 -28.56 -14.98
CA LEU A 170 -11.23 -29.93 -15.39
C LEU A 170 -11.79 -30.78 -14.24
N ILE A 171 -11.21 -30.67 -13.04
CA ILE A 171 -11.76 -31.33 -11.83
C ILE A 171 -13.19 -30.86 -11.58
N TRP A 172 -13.45 -29.56 -11.69
CA TRP A 172 -14.78 -29.03 -11.45
C TRP A 172 -15.80 -29.44 -12.52
N LEU A 173 -15.38 -29.57 -13.78
CA LEU A 173 -16.23 -30.07 -14.87
C LEU A 173 -16.62 -31.53 -14.61
N VAL A 174 -15.65 -32.39 -14.28
CA VAL A 174 -15.89 -33.83 -14.05
C VAL A 174 -16.66 -34.07 -12.75
N PHE A 175 -16.32 -33.38 -11.66
CA PHE A 175 -16.81 -33.69 -10.31
C PHE A 175 -17.82 -32.68 -9.74
N GLY A 176 -18.00 -31.50 -10.35
CA GLY A 176 -18.77 -30.40 -9.76
C GLY A 176 -20.22 -30.79 -9.42
N GLN A 177 -20.91 -31.51 -10.31
CA GLN A 177 -22.26 -32.00 -10.04
C GLN A 177 -22.29 -33.04 -8.91
N SER A 178 -21.32 -33.94 -8.88
CA SER A 178 -21.19 -34.97 -7.84
C SER A 178 -20.94 -34.38 -6.45
N ILE A 179 -20.09 -33.35 -6.37
CA ILE A 179 -19.77 -32.64 -5.12
C ILE A 179 -21.02 -31.91 -4.61
N ARG A 180 -21.69 -31.11 -5.46
CA ARG A 180 -22.91 -30.39 -5.08
C ARG A 180 -24.00 -31.35 -4.59
N ARG A 181 -24.17 -32.50 -5.25
CA ARG A 181 -25.15 -33.52 -4.84
C ARG A 181 -24.80 -34.15 -3.50
N ARG A 182 -23.55 -34.58 -3.31
CA ARG A 182 -23.08 -35.12 -2.02
C ARG A 182 -23.31 -34.12 -0.90
N TYR A 183 -23.02 -32.84 -1.15
CA TYR A 183 -23.27 -31.77 -0.18
C TYR A 183 -24.76 -31.58 0.12
N LYS A 184 -25.64 -31.56 -0.90
CA LYS A 184 -27.10 -31.50 -0.71
C LYS A 184 -27.62 -32.67 0.12
N LEU A 185 -27.19 -33.89 -0.18
CA LEU A 185 -27.57 -35.10 0.56
C LEU A 185 -27.04 -35.08 2.00
N TYR A 186 -25.80 -34.62 2.20
CA TYR A 186 -25.20 -34.44 3.52
C TYR A 186 -26.03 -33.46 4.36
N ARG A 187 -26.37 -32.28 3.79
CA ARG A 187 -27.20 -31.28 4.47
C ARG A 187 -28.59 -31.82 4.81
N LEU A 188 -29.24 -32.46 3.84
CA LEU A 188 -30.57 -33.06 4.03
C LEU A 188 -30.56 -34.10 5.17
N ARG A 189 -29.55 -34.97 5.21
CA ARG A 189 -29.38 -35.96 6.29
C ARG A 189 -29.19 -35.28 7.64
N LYS A 190 -28.29 -34.29 7.71
CA LYS A 190 -28.00 -33.54 8.94
C LYS A 190 -29.26 -32.88 9.50
N ASP A 191 -30.04 -32.23 8.63
CA ASP A 191 -31.29 -31.57 9.00
C ASP A 191 -32.33 -32.57 9.53
N HIS A 192 -32.48 -33.73 8.87
CA HIS A 192 -33.41 -34.78 9.30
C HIS A 192 -33.02 -35.38 10.66
N ILE A 193 -31.73 -35.63 10.89
CA ILE A 193 -31.23 -36.16 12.18
C ILE A 193 -31.50 -35.15 13.30
N TYR A 194 -31.19 -33.87 13.07
CA TYR A 194 -31.42 -32.80 14.04
C TYR A 194 -32.91 -32.68 14.40
N TYR A 195 -33.79 -32.63 13.39
CA TYR A 195 -35.24 -32.62 13.59
C TYR A 195 -35.72 -33.85 14.36
N THR A 196 -35.34 -35.06 13.93
CA THR A 196 -35.82 -36.32 14.51
C THR A 196 -35.45 -36.44 15.98
N SER A 197 -34.23 -36.06 16.35
CA SER A 197 -33.79 -36.05 17.75
C SER A 197 -34.66 -35.13 18.61
N ARG A 198 -34.84 -33.86 18.19
CA ARG A 198 -35.63 -32.87 18.94
C ARG A 198 -37.11 -33.24 19.02
N PHE A 199 -37.69 -33.68 17.91
CA PHE A 199 -39.08 -34.09 17.85
C PHE A 199 -39.35 -35.29 18.78
N ASN A 200 -38.49 -36.32 18.75
CA ASN A 200 -38.63 -37.47 19.63
C ASN A 200 -38.50 -37.09 21.11
N SER A 201 -37.59 -36.18 21.47
CA SER A 201 -37.50 -35.70 22.85
C SER A 201 -38.79 -35.04 23.35
N HIS A 202 -39.49 -34.29 22.50
CA HIS A 202 -40.78 -33.67 22.85
C HIS A 202 -41.92 -34.68 22.86
N LYS A 203 -41.95 -35.62 21.91
CA LYS A 203 -42.90 -36.74 21.91
C LYS A 203 -42.76 -37.59 23.18
N ASP A 204 -41.55 -38.02 23.52
CA ASP A 204 -41.31 -38.88 24.69
C ASP A 204 -41.64 -38.15 26.00
N ARG A 205 -41.39 -36.84 26.06
CA ARG A 205 -41.81 -36.00 27.21
C ARG A 205 -43.33 -35.95 27.32
N PHE A 206 -44.04 -35.69 26.22
CA PHE A 206 -45.49 -35.69 26.21
C PHE A 206 -46.05 -37.06 26.64
N GLN A 207 -45.50 -38.16 26.12
CA GLN A 207 -45.92 -39.51 26.48
C GLN A 207 -45.74 -39.83 27.98
N LYS A 208 -44.68 -39.30 28.62
CA LYS A 208 -44.38 -39.58 30.04
C LYS A 208 -45.11 -38.66 31.02
N SER A 209 -45.33 -37.40 30.65
CA SER A 209 -45.78 -36.38 31.60
C SER A 209 -47.07 -35.67 31.21
N GLY A 210 -47.67 -35.97 30.05
CA GLY A 210 -48.90 -35.32 29.56
C GLY A 210 -48.77 -33.82 29.31
N VAL A 211 -47.55 -33.25 29.31
CA VAL A 211 -47.35 -31.80 29.28
C VAL A 211 -47.67 -31.24 27.88
N GLN A 212 -48.78 -30.52 27.77
CA GLN A 212 -49.30 -29.90 26.55
C GLN A 212 -48.28 -29.02 25.80
N SER A 213 -47.46 -28.25 26.50
CA SER A 213 -46.38 -27.46 25.88
C SER A 213 -45.39 -28.31 25.06
N SER A 214 -45.24 -29.59 25.39
CA SER A 214 -44.39 -30.52 24.62
C SER A 214 -45.04 -30.91 23.28
N LEU A 215 -46.37 -31.04 23.26
CA LEU A 215 -47.15 -31.31 22.05
C LEU A 215 -47.05 -30.12 21.07
N GLU A 216 -47.28 -28.89 21.55
CA GLU A 216 -47.14 -27.67 20.76
C GLU A 216 -45.75 -27.53 20.14
N LYS A 217 -44.71 -27.77 20.94
CA LYS A 217 -43.31 -27.72 20.48
C LYS A 217 -43.02 -28.79 19.43
N ALA A 218 -43.58 -29.99 19.58
CA ALA A 218 -43.42 -31.05 18.58
C ALA A 218 -44.06 -30.66 17.24
N VAL A 219 -45.28 -30.11 17.25
CA VAL A 219 -45.98 -29.61 16.05
C VAL A 219 -45.21 -28.45 15.41
N SER A 220 -44.74 -27.47 16.20
CA SER A 220 -43.93 -26.36 15.71
C SER A 220 -42.63 -26.83 15.05
N LEU A 221 -41.91 -27.77 15.67
CA LEU A 221 -40.70 -28.37 15.09
C LEU A 221 -40.98 -29.11 13.78
N TRP A 222 -42.11 -29.81 13.70
CA TRP A 222 -42.56 -30.48 12.48
C TRP A 222 -42.81 -29.48 11.35
N LYS A 223 -43.57 -28.40 11.61
CA LYS A 223 -43.82 -27.35 10.60
C LYS A 223 -42.53 -26.67 10.13
N ASN A 224 -41.64 -26.33 11.06
CA ASN A 224 -40.35 -25.70 10.73
C ASN A 224 -39.43 -26.62 9.91
N TYR A 225 -39.42 -27.92 10.22
CA TYR A 225 -38.67 -28.90 9.44
C TYR A 225 -39.19 -29.00 8.00
N LEU A 226 -40.51 -29.09 7.82
CA LEU A 226 -41.14 -29.16 6.50
C LEU A 226 -40.96 -27.88 5.70
N THR A 227 -41.03 -26.71 6.35
CA THR A 227 -40.71 -25.40 5.75
C THR A 227 -39.33 -25.43 5.09
N LYS A 228 -38.31 -25.96 5.79
CA LYS A 228 -36.95 -26.08 5.26
C LYS A 228 -36.83 -27.14 4.17
N LEU A 229 -37.54 -28.26 4.32
CA LEU A 229 -37.50 -29.39 3.40
C LEU A 229 -38.13 -29.05 2.04
N GLU A 230 -39.33 -28.49 2.07
CA GLU A 230 -40.13 -28.14 0.89
C GLU A 230 -39.81 -26.74 0.33
N ARG A 231 -39.05 -25.92 1.07
CA ARG A 231 -38.78 -24.50 0.76
C ARG A 231 -40.06 -23.69 0.60
N SER A 232 -41.03 -23.91 1.49
CA SER A 232 -42.33 -23.24 1.54
C SER A 232 -42.58 -22.65 2.93
N ALA A 233 -43.66 -21.89 3.11
CA ALA A 233 -44.00 -21.20 4.37
C ALA A 233 -44.94 -22.04 5.29
N ILE A 234 -44.70 -23.36 5.40
CA ILE A 234 -45.57 -24.28 6.18
C ILE A 234 -45.69 -23.88 7.65
N ASN A 235 -44.66 -23.26 8.22
CA ASN A 235 -44.68 -22.75 9.60
C ASN A 235 -45.71 -21.65 9.85
N SER A 236 -46.12 -20.88 8.83
CA SER A 236 -47.19 -19.90 8.93
C SER A 236 -48.57 -20.44 8.56
N PHE A 237 -48.65 -21.64 7.97
CA PHE A 237 -49.91 -22.20 7.51
C PHE A 237 -50.77 -22.73 8.67
N THR A 238 -52.07 -22.51 8.53
CA THR A 238 -53.13 -23.16 9.29
C THR A 238 -53.25 -24.64 8.92
N THR A 239 -53.93 -25.42 9.74
CA THR A 239 -54.13 -26.86 9.49
C THR A 239 -54.80 -27.12 8.15
N LYS A 240 -55.79 -26.30 7.76
CA LYS A 240 -56.46 -26.42 6.45
C LYS A 240 -55.51 -26.17 5.28
N GLU A 241 -54.73 -25.09 5.34
CA GLU A 241 -53.76 -24.74 4.30
C GLU A 241 -52.65 -25.79 4.17
N ILE A 242 -52.23 -26.42 5.27
CA ILE A 242 -51.24 -27.51 5.24
C ILE A 242 -51.82 -28.74 4.52
N VAL A 243 -53.07 -29.10 4.81
CA VAL A 243 -53.74 -30.25 4.20
C VAL A 243 -53.92 -30.02 2.70
N GLU A 244 -54.37 -28.83 2.31
CA GLU A 244 -54.49 -28.44 0.89
C GLU A 244 -53.13 -28.47 0.18
N PHE A 245 -52.07 -27.95 0.81
CA PHE A 245 -50.70 -27.99 0.26
C PHE A 245 -50.20 -29.42 -0.02
N TYR A 246 -50.66 -30.41 0.74
CA TYR A 246 -50.31 -31.81 0.57
C TYR A 246 -51.34 -32.63 -0.22
N ASN A 247 -52.21 -31.98 -1.00
CA ASN A 247 -53.26 -32.61 -1.81
C ASN A 247 -54.27 -33.42 -0.97
N ASP A 248 -54.75 -32.81 0.12
CA ASP A 248 -55.78 -33.38 0.98
C ASP A 248 -55.41 -34.73 1.63
N ASP A 249 -54.14 -34.86 2.04
CA ASP A 249 -53.64 -36.04 2.74
C ASP A 249 -54.41 -36.29 4.05
N GLU A 250 -55.16 -37.40 4.09
CA GLU A 250 -56.03 -37.76 5.22
C GLU A 250 -55.25 -38.01 6.52
N GLU A 251 -54.03 -38.53 6.43
CA GLU A 251 -53.19 -38.81 7.59
C GLU A 251 -52.72 -37.51 8.24
N VAL A 252 -52.27 -36.55 7.43
CA VAL A 252 -51.87 -35.22 7.90
C VAL A 252 -53.06 -34.47 8.50
N ASN A 253 -54.22 -34.51 7.84
CA ASN A 253 -55.44 -33.86 8.33
C ASN A 253 -55.87 -34.43 9.69
N THR A 254 -55.93 -35.75 9.79
CA THR A 254 -56.31 -36.45 11.03
C THR A 254 -55.33 -36.13 12.15
N ALA A 255 -54.02 -36.22 11.89
CA ALA A 255 -53.00 -35.99 12.89
C ALA A 255 -53.01 -34.54 13.40
N LEU A 256 -53.06 -33.55 12.50
CA LEU A 256 -53.09 -32.14 12.90
C LEU A 256 -54.37 -31.80 13.66
N ARG A 257 -55.54 -32.29 13.23
CA ARG A 257 -56.82 -32.05 13.93
C ARG A 257 -56.81 -32.63 15.35
N ILE A 258 -56.25 -33.82 15.54
CA ILE A 258 -56.11 -34.43 16.88
C ILE A 258 -55.14 -33.62 17.72
N CYS A 259 -53.99 -33.20 17.17
CA CYS A 259 -53.05 -32.34 17.87
C CYS A 259 -53.68 -30.99 18.27
N ASP A 260 -54.39 -30.33 17.37
CA ASP A 260 -55.08 -29.06 17.66
C ASP A 260 -56.15 -29.25 18.75
N LYS A 261 -56.96 -30.33 18.67
CA LYS A 261 -57.93 -30.67 19.72
C LYS A 261 -57.26 -30.92 21.07
N ALA A 262 -56.09 -31.54 21.11
CA ALA A 262 -55.34 -31.79 22.34
C ALA A 262 -54.58 -30.55 22.85
N ILE A 263 -54.27 -29.58 21.99
CA ILE A 263 -53.67 -28.29 22.34
C ILE A 263 -54.72 -27.29 22.83
N TYR A 264 -55.98 -27.38 22.38
CA TYR A 264 -57.02 -26.42 22.80
C TYR A 264 -58.09 -27.03 23.70
N GLY A 265 -58.23 -28.35 23.68
CA GLY A 265 -59.13 -29.11 24.54
C GLY A 265 -58.41 -29.59 25.80
N ASN A 266 -59.08 -29.50 26.94
CA ASN A 266 -58.56 -30.00 28.21
C ASN A 266 -58.25 -31.50 28.09
N LEU A 267 -57.00 -31.90 28.35
CA LEU A 267 -56.50 -33.26 28.13
C LEU A 267 -57.17 -34.24 29.12
N GLN A 268 -57.94 -35.20 28.58
CA GLN A 268 -58.38 -36.40 29.29
C GLN A 268 -57.48 -37.59 28.88
N THR A 269 -57.37 -38.62 29.71
CA THR A 269 -56.47 -39.77 29.48
C THR A 269 -56.67 -40.47 28.13
N GLU A 270 -57.91 -40.55 27.63
CA GLU A 270 -58.20 -41.07 26.28
C GLU A 270 -57.63 -40.17 25.16
N SER A 271 -57.68 -38.85 25.35
CA SER A 271 -57.13 -37.84 24.43
C SER A 271 -55.60 -37.90 24.35
N GLU A 272 -54.92 -38.29 25.43
CA GLU A 272 -53.45 -38.47 25.44
C GLU A 272 -53.02 -39.63 24.53
N GLY A 273 -53.78 -40.72 24.49
CA GLY A 273 -53.54 -41.86 23.58
C GLY A 273 -53.67 -41.45 22.12
N GLU A 274 -54.75 -40.75 21.78
CA GLU A 274 -54.99 -40.22 20.42
C GLU A 274 -53.88 -39.23 19.99
N ALA A 275 -53.48 -38.30 20.88
CA ALA A 275 -52.44 -37.31 20.59
C ALA A 275 -51.06 -37.95 20.38
N ASN A 276 -50.72 -39.00 21.13
CA ASN A 276 -49.49 -39.77 20.91
C ASN A 276 -49.47 -40.51 19.56
N LEU A 277 -50.63 -41.01 19.14
CA LEU A 277 -50.80 -41.63 17.82
C LEU A 277 -50.67 -40.59 16.71
N ALA A 278 -51.29 -39.41 16.86
CA ALA A 278 -51.15 -38.29 15.92
C ALA A 278 -49.69 -37.82 15.78
N LEU A 279 -48.94 -37.68 16.88
CA LEU A 279 -47.50 -37.37 16.82
C LEU A 279 -46.70 -38.44 16.07
N SER A 280 -47.13 -39.70 16.15
CA SER A 280 -46.50 -40.80 15.42
C SER A 280 -46.80 -40.76 13.92
N MET A 281 -48.03 -40.37 13.53
CA MET A 281 -48.41 -40.08 12.14
C MET A 281 -47.57 -38.92 11.56
N LEU A 282 -47.49 -37.78 12.27
CA LEU A 282 -46.67 -36.64 11.81
C LEU A 282 -45.19 -37.00 11.61
N ARG A 283 -44.64 -37.85 12.49
CA ARG A 283 -43.27 -38.38 12.37
C ARG A 283 -43.11 -39.32 11.18
N ARG A 284 -44.10 -40.16 10.90
CA ARG A 284 -44.08 -41.05 9.73
C ARG A 284 -44.10 -40.21 8.45
N PHE A 285 -45.03 -39.27 8.36
CA PHE A 285 -45.14 -38.34 7.24
C PHE A 285 -43.82 -37.59 6.97
N SER A 286 -43.19 -37.01 7.99
CA SER A 286 -41.92 -36.28 7.81
C SER A 286 -40.77 -37.18 7.37
N ARG A 287 -40.75 -38.45 7.78
CA ARG A 287 -39.79 -39.46 7.30
C ARG A 287 -40.03 -39.82 5.83
N GLU A 288 -41.28 -39.97 5.41
CA GLU A 288 -41.62 -40.27 4.01
C GLU A 288 -41.22 -39.11 3.09
N ARG A 289 -41.53 -37.86 3.49
CA ARG A 289 -41.08 -36.66 2.77
C ARG A 289 -39.55 -36.58 2.66
N TYR A 290 -38.83 -36.91 3.73
CA TYR A 290 -37.37 -36.98 3.69
C TYR A 290 -36.85 -38.00 2.67
N GLN A 291 -37.45 -39.21 2.63
CA GLN A 291 -37.05 -40.24 1.67
C GLN A 291 -37.36 -39.82 0.23
N LEU A 292 -38.53 -39.22 -0.01
CA LEU A 292 -38.90 -38.68 -1.31
C LEU A 292 -37.87 -37.66 -1.82
N HIS A 293 -37.55 -36.64 -1.01
CA HIS A 293 -36.55 -35.62 -1.36
C HIS A 293 -35.16 -36.23 -1.54
N ARG A 294 -34.79 -37.22 -0.73
CA ARG A 294 -33.52 -37.93 -0.85
C ARG A 294 -33.42 -38.70 -2.17
N GLU A 295 -34.47 -39.43 -2.56
CA GLU A 295 -34.52 -40.16 -3.83
C GLU A 295 -34.58 -39.20 -5.03
N GLN A 296 -35.31 -38.08 -4.94
CA GLN A 296 -35.29 -37.03 -5.96
C GLN A 296 -33.87 -36.47 -6.19
N ILE A 297 -33.14 -36.14 -5.12
CA ILE A 297 -31.75 -35.63 -5.22
C ILE A 297 -30.79 -36.72 -5.76
N LYS A 298 -31.05 -37.99 -5.44
CA LYS A 298 -30.26 -39.13 -5.92
C LYS A 298 -30.50 -39.39 -7.42
N ASN A 299 -31.77 -39.38 -7.84
CA ASN A 299 -32.25 -39.71 -9.19
C ASN A 299 -32.20 -38.53 -10.17
N ALA A 300 -31.92 -37.32 -9.72
CA ALA A 300 -31.68 -36.15 -10.57
C ALA A 300 -30.48 -36.26 -11.54
N ARG A 301 -29.78 -37.41 -11.59
CA ARG A 301 -28.72 -37.73 -12.56
C ARG A 301 -29.22 -38.57 -13.75
N THR A 302 -30.42 -39.16 -13.65
CA THR A 302 -30.98 -40.11 -14.63
C THR A 302 -31.90 -39.47 -15.68
N LYS A 303 -31.94 -38.14 -15.74
CA LYS A 303 -32.53 -37.34 -16.80
C LYS A 303 -31.48 -36.34 -17.28
#